data_AF-A0A955BXS6-F1
#
_entry.id   AF-A0A955BXS6-F1
#
_cell.length_a   1.000
_cell.length_b   1.000
_cell.length_c   1.000
_cell.angle_alpha   90.00
_cell.angle_beta   90.00
_cell.angle_gamma   90.00
#
_symmetry.space_group_name_H-M   'P 1'
#
loop_
_entity.id
_entity.type
_entity.pdbx_description
1 polymer ?
#
loop_
_entity_poly.entity_id
_entity_poly.type
_entity_poly.pdbx_seq_one_letter_code
_entity_poly.pdbx_strand_id
1 'polypeptide(L)'
;MPRASAAAMLAFPLAMLAGLLAVQEPGVAAEPAARWLADSSLPEEQESAAQALLKQRPLDLPALDRVVRLYAQADPATADLLEAIDQGAAPAAPSEIGAPLPSALASDVSLRLAAEHFIHRRYGEALAWLASVDPGNCVSPELAYYYRAVSHHQLGQVTEAGETAKQLLQIDRPLCRRTQQLARMMKRQADAHEEGSLTHIALLMEDVERRFDLQRTAPGDQQVQQQVIDALDKLIKQAEEQQQQQQQQ
;
A
#
# COMPACT_ATOMS: atom_id res chain seq x y z
N MET A 1 36.76 64.47 -23.57
CA MET A 1 37.41 63.16 -23.35
C MET A 1 37.68 63.01 -21.85
N PRO A 2 37.55 61.82 -21.24
CA PRO A 2 36.30 61.11 -20.97
C PRO A 2 36.03 60.83 -19.46
N ARG A 3 34.74 60.62 -19.15
CA ARG A 3 34.13 59.63 -18.21
C ARG A 3 34.40 59.80 -16.70
N ALA A 4 33.46 60.37 -15.94
CA ALA A 4 32.27 59.71 -15.38
C ALA A 4 32.63 58.57 -14.41
N SER A 5 32.65 58.90 -13.12
CA SER A 5 32.81 57.98 -12.00
C SER A 5 31.52 57.96 -11.18
N ALA A 6 31.26 56.80 -10.57
CA ALA A 6 30.20 56.51 -9.59
C ALA A 6 28.77 56.37 -10.15
N ALA A 7 28.48 55.18 -10.69
CA ALA A 7 27.14 54.60 -10.61
C ALA A 7 27.17 53.41 -9.64
N ALA A 8 26.36 53.51 -8.60
CA ALA A 8 26.12 52.49 -7.60
C ALA A 8 25.47 51.25 -8.22
N MET A 9 25.85 50.05 -7.76
CA MET A 9 25.04 48.85 -7.94
C MET A 9 25.30 47.86 -6.80
N LEU A 10 24.30 47.78 -5.91
CA LEU A 10 23.74 46.57 -5.32
C LEU A 10 24.74 45.49 -4.86
N ALA A 11 25.05 45.52 -3.56
CA ALA A 11 25.54 44.36 -2.82
C ALA A 11 24.39 43.35 -2.65
N PHE A 12 24.28 42.41 -3.57
CA PHE A 12 23.55 41.14 -3.39
C PHE A 12 24.58 40.10 -2.91
N PRO A 13 24.35 39.38 -1.79
CA PRO A 13 25.32 38.40 -1.35
C PRO A 13 25.25 37.16 -2.26
N LEU A 14 26.39 36.91 -2.88
CA LEU A 14 26.78 35.69 -3.56
C LEU A 14 26.95 34.59 -2.48
N ALA A 15 25.90 33.79 -2.26
CA ALA A 15 26.00 32.54 -1.51
C ALA A 15 25.23 31.46 -2.28
N MET A 16 25.70 31.18 -3.49
CA MET A 16 25.42 29.94 -4.20
C MET A 16 26.62 29.01 -4.02
N LEU A 17 26.32 27.70 -3.91
CA LEU A 17 27.23 26.56 -4.13
C LEU A 17 28.19 26.18 -2.99
N ALA A 18 27.63 25.68 -1.89
CA ALA A 18 28.19 24.56 -1.13
C ALA A 18 26.98 23.76 -0.64
N GLY A 19 26.67 22.61 -1.21
CA GLY A 19 27.44 21.39 -0.99
C GLY A 19 26.78 20.64 0.17
N LEU A 20 25.85 19.75 -0.17
CA LEU A 20 25.31 18.58 0.55
C LEU A 20 23.97 18.29 -0.19
N LEU A 21 23.94 17.53 -1.29
CA LEU A 21 24.02 16.07 -1.25
C LEU A 21 24.05 15.54 0.18
N ALA A 22 22.95 15.76 0.90
CA ALA A 22 22.57 14.85 1.95
C ALA A 22 22.35 13.50 1.26
N VAL A 23 23.42 12.69 1.22
CA VAL A 23 23.28 11.25 1.15
C VAL A 23 22.35 10.90 2.29
N GLN A 24 21.10 10.62 1.93
CA GLN A 24 20.08 10.21 2.86
C GLN A 24 20.52 8.81 3.31
N GLU A 25 21.00 8.73 4.55
CA GLU A 25 21.35 7.46 5.19
C GLU A 25 20.17 6.48 5.00
N PRO A 26 20.37 5.31 4.39
CA PRO A 26 19.30 4.35 4.15
C PRO A 26 18.92 3.70 5.50
N GLY A 27 17.89 4.24 6.15
CA GLY A 27 17.42 3.72 7.44
C GLY A 27 16.20 4.42 8.04
N VAL A 28 15.73 5.52 7.47
CA VAL A 28 14.98 6.54 8.21
C VAL A 28 13.46 6.56 7.94
N ALA A 29 12.85 5.43 7.55
CA ALA A 29 11.39 5.37 7.33
C ALA A 29 10.54 5.44 8.63
N ALA A 30 11.16 5.53 9.82
CA ALA A 30 10.47 5.65 11.11
C ALA A 30 10.52 7.06 11.72
N GLU A 31 11.11 8.05 11.03
CA GLU A 31 11.34 9.37 11.60
C GLU A 31 10.07 10.14 11.98
N PRO A 32 8.99 10.16 11.17
CA PRO A 32 7.85 11.02 11.49
C PRO A 32 7.01 10.47 12.63
N ALA A 33 6.80 9.15 12.67
CA ALA A 33 6.21 8.44 13.81
C ALA A 33 7.01 8.65 15.11
N ALA A 34 8.34 8.51 15.05
CA ALA A 34 9.21 8.70 16.21
C ALA A 34 9.28 10.18 16.66
N ARG A 35 9.34 11.13 15.72
CA ARG A 35 9.28 12.57 16.00
C ARG A 35 7.94 12.95 16.61
N TRP A 36 6.83 12.47 16.04
CA TRP A 36 5.52 12.72 16.59
C TRP A 36 5.39 12.19 18.01
N LEU A 37 5.84 10.96 18.29
CA LEU A 37 5.84 10.41 19.65
C LEU A 37 6.63 11.26 20.64
N ALA A 38 7.81 11.77 20.23
CA ALA A 38 8.62 12.66 21.05
C ALA A 38 7.93 14.01 21.35
N ASP A 39 7.12 14.51 20.41
CA ASP A 39 6.37 15.77 20.56
C ASP A 39 5.02 15.59 21.30
N SER A 40 4.51 14.36 21.40
CA SER A 40 3.13 14.05 21.85
C SER A 40 2.90 14.17 23.37
N SER A 41 3.91 14.54 24.15
CA SER A 41 3.80 14.66 25.62
C SER A 41 3.31 13.38 26.31
N LEU A 42 3.61 12.20 25.75
CA LEU A 42 3.25 10.91 26.35
C LEU A 42 4.06 10.66 27.64
N PRO A 43 3.52 9.91 28.62
CA PRO A 43 4.30 9.45 29.77
C PRO A 43 5.55 8.67 29.33
N GLU A 44 6.67 8.88 30.02
CA GLU A 44 7.99 8.29 29.69
C GLU A 44 7.95 6.76 29.52
N GLU A 45 7.13 6.07 30.33
CA GLU A 45 6.92 4.62 30.23
C GLU A 45 6.29 4.20 28.89
N GLN A 46 5.30 4.96 28.40
CA GLN A 46 4.63 4.69 27.14
C GLN A 46 5.50 5.03 25.93
N GLU A 47 6.29 6.10 26.03
CA GLU A 47 7.28 6.45 25.01
C GLU A 47 8.33 5.35 24.86
N SER A 48 8.86 4.85 25.99
CA SER A 48 9.82 3.74 25.99
C SER A 48 9.24 2.46 25.39
N ALA A 49 7.99 2.13 25.71
CA ALA A 49 7.28 1.00 25.12
C ALA A 49 7.07 1.16 23.61
N ALA A 50 6.69 2.37 23.15
CA ALA A 50 6.54 2.70 21.74
C ALA A 50 7.85 2.50 20.98
N GLN A 51 8.95 3.05 21.51
CA GLN A 51 10.28 2.91 20.92
C GLN A 51 10.73 1.44 20.86
N ALA A 52 10.40 0.64 21.88
CA ALA A 52 10.68 -0.79 21.88
C ALA A 52 9.90 -1.53 20.77
N LEU A 53 8.63 -1.19 20.56
CA LEU A 53 7.80 -1.74 19.48
C LEU A 53 8.33 -1.38 18.10
N LEU A 54 8.73 -0.12 17.89
CA LEU A 54 9.28 0.36 16.61
C LEU A 54 10.60 -0.33 16.21
N LYS A 55 11.32 -0.89 17.20
CA LYS A 55 12.55 -1.67 17.00
C LYS A 55 12.27 -3.14 16.65
N GLN A 56 11.07 -3.66 16.87
CA GLN A 56 10.72 -5.04 16.50
C GLN A 56 10.68 -5.17 14.97
N ARG A 57 11.45 -6.11 14.42
CA ARG A 57 11.54 -6.33 12.97
C ARG A 57 11.55 -7.82 12.63
N PRO A 58 10.80 -8.25 11.60
CA PRO A 58 9.74 -7.50 10.90
C PRO A 58 8.58 -7.14 11.86
N LEU A 59 7.89 -6.03 11.60
CA LEU A 59 6.75 -5.65 12.42
C LEU A 59 5.54 -6.52 12.03
N ASP A 60 4.82 -7.04 13.03
CA ASP A 60 3.58 -7.78 12.81
C ASP A 60 2.35 -6.87 13.01
N LEU A 61 1.17 -7.36 12.62
CA LEU A 61 -0.09 -6.62 12.77
C LEU A 61 -0.39 -6.27 14.24
N PRO A 62 -0.23 -7.18 15.23
CA PRO A 62 -0.40 -6.81 16.64
C PRO A 62 0.52 -5.68 17.10
N ALA A 63 1.77 -5.63 16.64
CA ALA A 63 2.69 -4.55 16.98
C ALA A 63 2.31 -3.23 16.29
N LEU A 64 1.87 -3.28 15.03
CA LEU A 64 1.29 -2.11 14.34
C LEU A 64 0.07 -1.58 15.08
N ASP A 65 -0.87 -2.46 15.47
CA ASP A 65 -2.07 -2.08 16.22
C ASP A 65 -1.73 -1.37 17.54
N ARG A 66 -0.74 -1.90 18.29
CA ARG A 66 -0.24 -1.24 19.50
C ARG A 66 0.33 0.15 19.22
N VAL A 67 1.12 0.32 18.16
CA VAL A 67 1.67 1.63 17.78
C VAL A 67 0.55 2.62 17.44
N VAL A 68 -0.44 2.22 16.65
CA VAL A 68 -1.56 3.08 16.27
C VAL A 68 -2.47 3.40 17.47
N ARG A 69 -2.67 2.46 18.40
CA ARG A 69 -3.39 2.72 19.66
C ARG A 69 -2.66 3.69 20.60
N LEU A 70 -1.34 3.82 20.51
CA LEU A 70 -0.62 4.88 21.21
C LEU A 70 -0.93 6.25 20.58
N TYR A 71 -1.03 6.31 19.25
CA TYR A 71 -1.41 7.54 18.56
C TYR A 71 -2.82 8.01 18.94
N ALA A 72 -3.76 7.08 19.08
CA ALA A 72 -5.12 7.34 19.51
C ALA A 72 -5.22 8.03 20.90
N GLN A 73 -4.20 7.91 21.77
CA GLN A 73 -4.21 8.59 23.07
C GLN A 73 -4.00 10.11 22.95
N ALA A 74 -3.35 10.57 21.88
CA ALA A 74 -3.06 11.98 21.64
C ALA A 74 -3.88 12.58 20.47
N ASP A 75 -4.55 11.75 19.67
CA ASP A 75 -5.42 12.18 18.57
C ASP A 75 -6.83 11.53 18.62
N PRO A 76 -7.88 12.30 18.94
CA PRO A 76 -9.25 11.79 19.02
C PRO A 76 -9.76 11.22 17.69
N ALA A 77 -9.37 11.79 16.55
CA ALA A 77 -9.82 11.29 15.25
C ALA A 77 -9.30 9.86 14.97
N THR A 78 -8.05 9.58 15.33
CA THR A 78 -7.49 8.23 15.28
C THR A 78 -8.21 7.30 16.27
N ALA A 79 -8.57 7.78 17.46
CA ALA A 79 -9.32 6.99 18.43
C ALA A 79 -10.68 6.55 17.90
N ASP A 80 -11.45 7.47 17.31
CA ASP A 80 -12.76 7.19 16.71
C ASP A 80 -12.67 6.14 15.60
N LEU A 81 -11.60 6.18 14.79
CA LEU A 81 -11.36 5.19 13.73
C LEU A 81 -11.03 3.80 14.27
N LEU A 82 -10.23 3.72 15.33
CA LEU A 82 -9.93 2.44 15.98
C LEU A 82 -11.16 1.86 16.69
N GLU A 83 -11.99 2.71 17.29
CA GLU A 83 -13.26 2.28 17.86
C GLU A 83 -14.20 1.77 16.75
N ALA A 84 -14.26 2.44 15.60
CA ALA A 84 -15.04 1.97 14.46
C ALA A 84 -14.54 0.60 13.95
N ILE A 85 -13.22 0.36 13.95
CA ILE A 85 -12.65 -0.97 13.66
C ILE A 85 -13.13 -1.99 14.70
N ASP A 86 -13.00 -1.69 15.99
CA ASP A 86 -13.38 -2.61 17.08
C ASP A 86 -14.89 -2.96 17.05
N GLN A 87 -15.73 -2.04 16.55
CA GLN A 87 -17.16 -2.24 16.33
C GLN A 87 -17.51 -2.94 14.99
N GLY A 88 -16.52 -3.25 14.15
CA GLY A 88 -16.72 -3.84 12.82
C GLY A 88 -17.30 -2.87 11.78
N ALA A 89 -17.26 -1.57 12.07
CA ALA A 89 -17.79 -0.47 11.25
C ALA A 89 -16.66 0.37 10.60
N ALA A 90 -15.50 -0.25 10.34
CA ALA A 90 -14.37 0.43 9.72
C ALA A 90 -14.77 1.07 8.37
N PRO A 91 -14.44 2.36 8.15
CA PRO A 91 -14.75 3.05 6.89
C PRO A 91 -14.11 2.33 5.70
N ALA A 92 -14.82 2.23 4.59
CA ALA A 92 -14.37 1.45 3.43
C ALA A 92 -13.25 2.14 2.65
N ALA A 93 -13.20 3.47 2.71
CA ALA A 93 -12.18 4.26 2.02
C ALA A 93 -11.81 5.54 2.80
N PRO A 94 -10.62 6.11 2.55
CA PRO A 94 -10.22 7.40 3.11
C PRO A 94 -11.18 8.55 2.77
N SER A 95 -11.99 8.46 1.72
CA SER A 95 -12.98 9.50 1.38
C SER A 95 -14.19 9.53 2.31
N GLU A 96 -14.40 8.50 3.13
CA GLU A 96 -15.55 8.38 4.03
C GLU A 96 -15.31 9.04 5.40
N ILE A 97 -14.07 9.45 5.69
CA ILE A 97 -13.74 10.13 6.94
C ILE A 97 -14.06 11.62 6.82
N GLY A 98 -14.66 12.20 7.86
CA GLY A 98 -15.07 13.61 7.87
C GLY A 98 -13.93 14.61 8.00
N ALA A 99 -12.77 14.18 8.48
CA ALA A 99 -11.58 15.02 8.65
C ALA A 99 -10.32 14.26 8.20
N PRO A 100 -9.37 14.94 7.51
CA PRO A 100 -8.14 14.31 7.07
C PRO A 100 -7.30 13.85 8.27
N LEU A 101 -6.66 12.70 8.12
CA LEU A 101 -5.72 12.19 9.12
C LEU A 101 -4.52 13.13 9.28
N PRO A 102 -3.97 13.29 10.49
CA PRO A 102 -2.71 14.01 10.70
C PRO A 102 -1.60 13.41 9.82
N SER A 103 -0.88 14.26 9.08
CA SER A 103 0.10 13.80 8.07
C SER A 103 1.20 12.91 8.64
N ALA A 104 1.58 13.10 9.90
CA ALA A 104 2.58 12.30 10.60
C ALA A 104 2.11 10.85 10.88
N LEU A 105 0.79 10.65 11.00
CA LEU A 105 0.19 9.37 11.40
C LEU A 105 -0.59 8.70 10.25
N ALA A 106 -0.89 9.47 9.20
CA ALA A 106 -1.80 9.06 8.13
C ALA A 106 -1.43 7.71 7.52
N SER A 107 -0.14 7.48 7.26
CA SER A 107 0.32 6.21 6.67
C SER A 107 0.11 5.01 7.59
N ASP A 108 0.40 5.13 8.89
CA ASP A 108 0.28 4.02 9.83
C ASP A 108 -1.18 3.71 10.19
N VAL A 109 -1.99 4.75 10.37
CA VAL A 109 -3.44 4.62 10.57
C VAL A 109 -4.09 4.00 9.32
N SER A 110 -3.74 4.49 8.13
CA SER A 110 -4.24 3.92 6.87
C SER A 110 -3.79 2.48 6.67
N LEU A 111 -2.55 2.14 7.04
CA LEU A 111 -2.06 0.78 6.98
C LEU A 111 -2.83 -0.14 7.94
N ARG A 112 -3.18 0.32 9.15
CA ARG A 112 -3.98 -0.45 10.10
C ARG A 112 -5.41 -0.66 9.61
N LEU A 113 -6.03 0.36 9.01
CA LEU A 113 -7.36 0.26 8.38
C LEU A 113 -7.33 -0.67 7.17
N ALA A 114 -6.29 -0.59 6.34
CA ALA A 114 -6.08 -1.52 5.24
C ALA A 114 -5.95 -2.97 5.74
N ALA A 115 -5.22 -3.19 6.83
CA ALA A 115 -5.08 -4.51 7.43
C ALA A 115 -6.41 -5.09 7.90
N GLU A 116 -7.32 -4.25 8.43
CA GLU A 116 -8.67 -4.65 8.82
C GLU A 116 -9.46 -5.21 7.63
N HIS A 117 -9.50 -4.46 6.54
CA HIS A 117 -10.18 -4.92 5.33
C HIS A 117 -9.49 -6.15 4.73
N PHE A 118 -8.16 -6.21 4.79
CA PHE A 118 -7.37 -7.33 4.30
C PHE A 118 -7.71 -8.64 5.02
N ILE A 119 -7.75 -8.65 6.37
CA ILE A 119 -8.09 -9.87 7.14
C ILE A 119 -9.51 -10.36 6.87
N HIS A 120 -10.40 -9.45 6.49
CA HIS A 120 -11.78 -9.74 6.11
C HIS A 120 -11.97 -10.02 4.60
N ARG A 121 -10.86 -10.25 3.85
CA ARG A 121 -10.86 -10.49 2.40
C ARG A 121 -11.53 -9.36 1.59
N ARG A 122 -11.62 -8.15 2.14
CA ARG A 122 -12.16 -6.93 1.48
C ARG A 122 -11.04 -6.19 0.76
N TYR A 123 -10.47 -6.84 -0.26
CA TYR A 123 -9.23 -6.38 -0.88
C TYR A 123 -9.35 -5.06 -1.64
N GLY A 124 -10.53 -4.72 -2.17
CA GLY A 124 -10.77 -3.44 -2.83
C GLY A 124 -10.68 -2.26 -1.84
N GLU A 125 -11.34 -2.41 -0.70
CA GLU A 125 -11.31 -1.47 0.43
C GLU A 125 -9.90 -1.38 1.03
N ALA A 126 -9.21 -2.52 1.16
CA ALA A 126 -7.82 -2.54 1.59
C ALA A 126 -6.92 -1.72 0.63
N LEU A 127 -7.08 -1.88 -0.69
CA LEU A 127 -6.35 -1.09 -1.68
C LEU A 127 -6.70 0.40 -1.63
N ALA A 128 -7.96 0.75 -1.37
CA ALA A 128 -8.39 2.14 -1.23
C ALA A 128 -7.64 2.84 -0.08
N TRP A 129 -7.48 2.17 1.06
CA TRP A 129 -6.66 2.66 2.18
C TRP A 129 -5.16 2.65 1.86
N LEU A 130 -4.66 1.59 1.22
CA LEU A 130 -3.25 1.48 0.84
C LEU A 130 -2.83 2.53 -0.18
N ALA A 131 -3.75 3.09 -0.98
CA ALA A 131 -3.45 4.18 -1.91
C ALA A 131 -3.01 5.47 -1.18
N SER A 132 -3.44 5.66 0.07
CA SER A 132 -3.04 6.79 0.92
C SER A 132 -1.79 6.53 1.75
N VAL A 133 -1.26 5.30 1.74
CA VAL A 133 -0.05 4.95 2.49
C VAL A 133 1.19 5.36 1.68
N ASP A 134 1.95 6.29 2.24
CA ASP A 134 3.33 6.57 1.81
C ASP A 134 4.28 5.59 2.53
N PRO A 135 4.90 4.63 1.81
CA PRO A 135 5.83 3.68 2.42
C PRO A 135 7.09 4.33 3.00
N GLY A 136 7.48 5.52 2.53
CA GLY A 136 8.62 6.27 3.07
C GLY A 136 8.32 6.87 4.46
N ASN A 137 7.05 7.11 4.74
CA ASN A 137 6.54 7.67 5.99
C ASN A 137 5.70 6.65 6.78
N CYS A 138 6.01 5.37 6.66
CA CYS A 138 5.29 4.31 7.35
C CYS A 138 6.25 3.55 8.26
N VAL A 139 5.79 3.23 9.46
CA VAL A 139 6.53 2.42 10.43
C VAL A 139 6.88 1.04 9.85
N SER A 140 6.03 0.49 8.98
CA SER A 140 6.22 -0.83 8.36
C SER A 140 5.90 -0.80 6.85
N PRO A 141 6.84 -0.31 6.00
CA PRO A 141 6.68 -0.39 4.55
C PRO A 141 6.55 -1.83 4.07
N GLU A 142 7.20 -2.79 4.75
CA GLU A 142 7.11 -4.21 4.41
C GLU A 142 5.67 -4.75 4.48
N LEU A 143 4.88 -4.36 5.48
CA LEU A 143 3.47 -4.72 5.58
C LEU A 143 2.64 -4.02 4.52
N ALA A 144 2.90 -2.73 4.26
CA ALA A 144 2.18 -1.96 3.23
C ALA A 144 2.33 -2.60 1.85
N TYR A 145 3.56 -2.89 1.42
CA TYR A 145 3.79 -3.55 0.13
C TYR A 145 3.26 -4.99 0.11
N TYR A 146 3.36 -5.72 1.23
CA TYR A 146 2.81 -7.07 1.33
C TYR A 146 1.29 -7.08 1.12
N TYR A 147 0.54 -6.27 1.88
CA TYR A 147 -0.91 -6.20 1.75
C TYR A 147 -1.33 -5.69 0.38
N ARG A 148 -0.60 -4.71 -0.19
CA ARG A 148 -0.88 -4.20 -1.54
C ARG A 148 -0.67 -5.26 -2.62
N ALA A 149 0.46 -5.98 -2.59
CA ALA A 149 0.76 -7.03 -3.57
C ALA A 149 -0.25 -8.19 -3.50
N VAL A 150 -0.59 -8.64 -2.29
CA VAL A 150 -1.59 -9.71 -2.10
C VAL A 150 -2.98 -9.24 -2.53
N SER A 151 -3.38 -8.02 -2.16
CA SER A 151 -4.71 -7.50 -2.54
C SER A 151 -4.87 -7.40 -4.04
N HIS A 152 -3.87 -6.89 -4.77
CA HIS A 152 -3.88 -6.89 -6.24
C HIS A 152 -4.02 -8.30 -6.82
N HIS A 153 -3.21 -9.25 -6.32
CA HIS A 153 -3.23 -10.63 -6.83
C HIS A 153 -4.59 -11.30 -6.63
N GLN A 154 -5.20 -11.09 -5.46
CA GLN A 154 -6.51 -11.63 -5.12
C GLN A 154 -7.66 -11.01 -5.92
N LEU A 155 -7.45 -9.81 -6.50
CA LEU A 155 -8.38 -9.16 -7.41
C LEU A 155 -8.09 -9.47 -8.89
N GLY A 156 -7.21 -10.44 -9.18
CA GLY A 156 -6.80 -10.79 -10.55
C GLY A 156 -5.88 -9.76 -11.21
N GLN A 157 -5.45 -8.72 -10.50
CA GLN A 157 -4.56 -7.65 -10.99
C GLN A 157 -3.09 -8.12 -10.92
N VAL A 158 -2.77 -9.12 -11.74
CA VAL A 158 -1.50 -9.87 -11.65
C VAL A 158 -0.29 -8.97 -11.93
N THR A 159 -0.40 -8.05 -12.89
CA THR A 159 0.67 -7.14 -13.26
C THR A 159 1.01 -6.19 -12.11
N GLU A 160 0.00 -5.55 -11.52
CA GLU A 160 0.11 -4.65 -10.37
C GLU A 160 0.65 -5.37 -9.14
N ALA A 161 0.21 -6.61 -8.91
CA ALA A 161 0.75 -7.47 -7.86
C ALA A 161 2.24 -7.75 -8.06
N GLY A 162 2.65 -8.05 -9.29
CA GLY A 162 4.05 -8.28 -9.66
C GLY A 162 4.94 -7.07 -9.46
N GLU A 163 4.49 -5.89 -9.89
CA GLU A 163 5.23 -4.63 -9.69
C GLU A 163 5.35 -4.28 -8.21
N THR A 164 4.27 -4.41 -7.45
CA THR A 164 4.29 -4.20 -6.00
C THR A 164 5.21 -5.21 -5.29
N ALA A 165 5.22 -6.47 -5.75
CA ALA A 165 6.13 -7.50 -5.23
C ALA A 165 7.60 -7.22 -5.57
N LYS A 166 7.90 -6.61 -6.72
CA LYS A 166 9.25 -6.11 -7.04
C LYS A 166 9.68 -5.03 -6.05
N GLN A 167 8.80 -4.07 -5.76
CA GLN A 167 9.06 -3.02 -4.75
C GLN A 167 9.29 -3.62 -3.37
N LEU A 168 8.46 -4.59 -2.95
CA LEU A 168 8.63 -5.31 -1.69
C LEU A 168 10.02 -5.95 -1.56
N LEU A 169 10.50 -6.62 -2.63
CA LEU A 169 11.82 -7.26 -2.65
C LEU A 169 13.00 -6.28 -2.66
N GLN A 170 12.76 -5.00 -2.96
CA GLN A 170 13.77 -3.95 -3.01
C GLN A 170 13.88 -3.14 -1.71
N ILE A 171 12.99 -3.37 -0.74
CA ILE A 171 13.05 -2.66 0.55
C ILE A 171 14.36 -3.02 1.26
N ASP A 172 15.06 -2.00 1.75
CA ASP A 172 16.25 -2.16 2.59
C ASP A 172 15.88 -2.50 4.04
N ARG A 173 15.08 -3.56 4.22
CA ARG A 173 14.62 -4.05 5.53
C ARG A 173 14.52 -5.58 5.56
N PRO A 174 14.71 -6.22 6.73
CA PRO A 174 14.60 -7.66 6.84
C PRO A 174 13.15 -8.12 6.60
N LEU A 175 12.96 -8.93 5.56
CA LEU A 175 11.69 -9.59 5.27
C LEU A 175 11.68 -11.03 5.79
N CYS A 176 10.54 -11.49 6.29
CA CYS A 176 10.40 -12.91 6.62
C CYS A 176 10.52 -13.80 5.38
N ARG A 177 11.05 -15.02 5.53
CA ARG A 177 11.31 -15.93 4.39
C ARG A 177 10.06 -16.21 3.56
N ARG A 178 8.90 -16.38 4.21
CA ARG A 178 7.62 -16.62 3.54
C ARG A 178 7.22 -15.45 2.65
N THR A 179 7.32 -14.23 3.14
CA THR A 179 7.03 -13.01 2.37
C THR A 179 7.94 -12.89 1.16
N GLN A 180 9.24 -13.15 1.31
CA GLN A 180 10.17 -13.12 0.18
C GLN A 180 9.82 -14.17 -0.89
N GLN A 181 9.48 -15.39 -0.48
CA GLN A 181 9.10 -16.45 -1.41
C GLN A 181 7.81 -16.10 -2.15
N LEU A 182 6.79 -15.62 -1.43
CA LEU A 182 5.53 -15.18 -2.03
C LEU A 182 5.77 -14.05 -3.04
N ALA A 183 6.54 -13.03 -2.69
CA ALA A 183 6.84 -11.91 -3.58
C ALA A 183 7.59 -12.36 -4.85
N ARG A 184 8.56 -13.29 -4.73
CA ARG A 184 9.24 -13.87 -5.90
C ARG A 184 8.29 -14.68 -6.78
N MET A 185 7.34 -15.39 -6.18
CA MET A 185 6.33 -16.15 -6.92
C MET A 185 5.39 -15.22 -7.68
N MET A 186 4.86 -14.18 -7.03
CA MET A 186 4.01 -13.16 -7.65
C MET A 186 4.73 -12.45 -8.80
N LYS A 187 6.01 -12.08 -8.60
CA LYS A 187 6.83 -11.50 -9.68
C LYS A 187 6.90 -12.44 -10.90
N ARG A 188 7.24 -13.71 -10.69
CA ARG A 188 7.33 -14.69 -11.80
C ARG A 188 5.97 -14.90 -12.48
N GLN A 189 4.90 -14.91 -11.70
CA GLN A 189 3.54 -15.05 -12.23
C GLN A 189 3.17 -13.85 -13.09
N ALA A 190 3.55 -12.63 -12.70
CA ALA A 190 3.37 -11.42 -13.50
C ALA A 190 4.25 -11.41 -14.76
N ASP A 191 5.50 -11.87 -14.66
CA ASP A 191 6.40 -11.96 -15.81
C ASP A 191 5.88 -12.97 -16.87
N ALA A 192 5.13 -13.99 -16.45
CA ALA A 192 4.47 -14.98 -17.32
C ALA A 192 2.97 -14.71 -17.52
N HIS A 193 2.48 -13.53 -17.16
CA HIS A 193 1.06 -13.21 -17.20
C HIS A 193 0.59 -12.99 -18.64
N GLU A 194 -0.48 -13.68 -19.01
CA GLU A 194 -1.21 -13.47 -20.25
C GLU A 194 -2.66 -13.12 -19.90
N GLU A 195 -3.07 -11.90 -20.26
CA GLU A 195 -4.42 -11.42 -20.00
C GLU A 195 -5.44 -12.26 -20.80
N GLY A 196 -6.41 -12.83 -20.08
CA GLY A 196 -7.45 -13.68 -20.65
C GLY A 196 -7.00 -15.13 -20.86
N SER A 197 -5.80 -15.51 -20.41
CA SER A 197 -5.42 -16.92 -20.28
C SER A 197 -6.31 -17.65 -19.27
N LEU A 198 -6.37 -18.98 -19.34
CA LEU A 198 -7.10 -19.80 -18.36
C LEU A 198 -6.64 -19.54 -16.93
N THR A 199 -5.34 -19.31 -16.72
CA THR A 199 -4.78 -18.98 -15.39
C THR A 199 -5.31 -17.62 -14.90
N HIS A 200 -5.38 -16.62 -15.78
CA HIS A 200 -5.95 -15.32 -15.43
C HIS A 200 -7.45 -15.45 -15.10
N ILE A 201 -8.20 -16.16 -15.93
CA ILE A 201 -9.64 -16.37 -15.74
C ILE A 201 -9.91 -17.09 -14.42
N ALA A 202 -9.10 -18.09 -14.05
CA ALA A 202 -9.24 -18.78 -12.77
C ALA A 202 -9.12 -17.83 -11.56
N LEU A 203 -8.23 -16.84 -11.62
CA LEU A 203 -8.11 -15.82 -10.56
C LEU A 203 -9.33 -14.90 -10.51
N LEU A 204 -9.86 -14.49 -11.66
CA LEU A 204 -11.08 -13.69 -11.72
C LEU A 204 -12.30 -14.47 -11.19
N MET A 205 -12.38 -15.77 -11.47
CA MET A 205 -13.41 -16.64 -10.90
C MET A 205 -13.30 -16.76 -9.37
N GLU A 206 -12.08 -16.90 -8.83
CA GLU A 206 -11.84 -16.89 -7.38
C GLU A 206 -12.26 -15.55 -6.76
N ASP A 207 -12.02 -14.42 -7.45
CA ASP A 207 -12.48 -13.10 -7.00
C ASP A 207 -14.02 -12.99 -7.00
N VAL A 208 -14.68 -13.55 -8.01
CA VAL A 208 -16.16 -13.60 -8.08
C VAL A 208 -16.71 -14.42 -6.91
N GLU A 209 -16.17 -15.61 -6.65
CA GLU A 209 -16.56 -16.46 -5.52
C GLU A 209 -16.38 -15.72 -4.18
N ARG A 210 -15.23 -15.08 -3.98
CA ARG A 210 -14.96 -14.25 -2.81
C ARG A 210 -16.01 -13.15 -2.62
N ARG A 211 -16.40 -12.46 -3.69
CA ARG A 211 -17.42 -11.39 -3.61
C ARG A 211 -18.79 -11.94 -3.20
N PHE A 212 -19.15 -13.11 -3.72
CA PHE A 212 -20.37 -13.81 -3.31
C PHE A 212 -20.33 -14.21 -1.83
N ASP A 213 -19.21 -14.74 -1.33
CA ASP A 213 -19.03 -15.08 0.10
C ASP A 213 -19.24 -13.87 1.02
N LEU A 214 -18.80 -12.69 0.56
CA LEU A 214 -18.95 -11.44 1.31
C LEU A 214 -20.40 -10.93 1.35
N GLN A 215 -21.32 -11.57 0.62
CA GLN A 215 -22.74 -11.20 0.49
C GLN A 215 -22.93 -9.71 0.13
N ARG A 216 -21.92 -9.12 -0.52
CA ARG A 216 -21.95 -7.74 -0.98
C ARG A 216 -22.28 -7.77 -2.46
N THR A 217 -23.25 -6.95 -2.85
CA THR A 217 -23.59 -6.69 -4.25
C THR A 217 -23.15 -5.26 -4.55
N ALA A 218 -21.85 -5.06 -4.69
CA ALA A 218 -21.33 -3.78 -5.15
C ALA A 218 -21.57 -3.65 -6.67
N PRO A 219 -21.78 -2.44 -7.21
CA PRO A 219 -21.96 -2.23 -8.66
C PRO A 219 -20.82 -2.82 -9.51
N GLY A 220 -19.62 -2.93 -8.95
CA GLY A 220 -18.44 -3.49 -9.63
C GLY A 220 -18.44 -5.03 -9.74
N ASP A 221 -19.29 -5.76 -9.02
CA ASP A 221 -19.27 -7.23 -9.04
C ASP A 221 -19.77 -7.79 -10.37
N GLN A 222 -20.75 -7.12 -10.99
CA GLN A 222 -21.24 -7.46 -12.33
C GLN A 222 -20.16 -7.27 -13.41
N GLN A 223 -19.28 -6.28 -13.23
CA GLN A 223 -18.21 -6.02 -14.20
C GLN A 223 -17.18 -7.16 -14.22
N VAL A 224 -16.77 -7.65 -13.06
CA VAL A 224 -15.81 -8.76 -12.97
C VAL A 224 -16.43 -10.06 -13.51
N GLN A 225 -17.72 -10.32 -13.21
CA GLN A 225 -18.43 -11.45 -13.80
C GLN A 225 -18.49 -11.36 -15.33
N GLN A 226 -18.77 -10.17 -15.87
CA GLN A 226 -18.79 -9.96 -17.32
C GLN A 226 -17.40 -10.16 -17.94
N GLN A 227 -16.34 -9.67 -17.29
CA GLN A 227 -14.96 -9.88 -17.74
C GLN A 227 -14.61 -11.37 -17.84
N VAL A 228 -15.06 -12.19 -16.89
CA VAL A 228 -14.89 -13.66 -16.94
C VAL A 228 -15.61 -14.25 -18.15
N ILE A 229 -16.88 -13.87 -18.37
CA ILE A 229 -17.68 -14.37 -19.51
C ILE A 229 -17.02 -13.98 -20.83
N ASP A 230 -16.66 -12.71 -20.99
CA ASP A 230 -16.06 -12.18 -22.22
C ASP A 230 -14.71 -12.88 -22.52
N ALA A 231 -13.90 -13.14 -21.49
CA ALA A 231 -12.63 -13.83 -21.63
C ALA A 231 -12.81 -15.31 -22.03
N LEU A 232 -13.78 -16.02 -21.44
CA LEU A 232 -14.09 -17.40 -21.81
C LEU A 232 -14.65 -17.50 -23.22
N ASP A 233 -15.57 -16.61 -23.62
CA ASP A 233 -16.11 -16.55 -24.98
C ASP A 233 -15.02 -16.34 -26.02
N LYS A 234 -14.03 -15.48 -25.71
CA LYS A 234 -12.87 -15.26 -26.57
C LYS A 234 -12.03 -16.53 -26.73
N LEU A 235 -11.77 -17.27 -25.65
CA LEU A 235 -11.01 -18.52 -25.69
C LEU A 235 -11.75 -19.62 -26.47
N ILE A 236 -13.08 -19.71 -26.30
CA ILE A 236 -13.91 -20.66 -27.04
C ILE A 236 -13.81 -20.38 -28.55
N LYS A 237 -13.99 -19.13 -28.96
CA LYS A 237 -13.86 -18.73 -30.37
C LYS A 237 -12.49 -19.07 -30.95
N GLN A 238 -11.41 -18.79 -30.20
CA GLN A 238 -10.05 -19.13 -30.63
C GLN A 238 -9.85 -20.65 -30.79
N ALA A 239 -10.40 -21.45 -29.88
CA ALA A 239 -10.33 -22.91 -29.96
C ALA A 239 -11.14 -23.46 -31.14
N GLU A 240 -12.33 -22.90 -31.40
CA GLU A 240 -13.17 -23.27 -32.55
C GLU A 240 -12.48 -22.94 -33.88
N GLU A 241 -11.87 -21.76 -34.00
CA GLU A 241 -11.09 -21.35 -35.17
C GLU A 241 -9.90 -22.29 -35.42
N GLN A 242 -9.17 -22.67 -34.36
CA GLN A 242 -8.06 -23.62 -34.46
C GLN A 242 -8.54 -25.01 -34.91
N GLN A 243 -9.68 -25.49 -34.42
CA GLN A 243 -10.26 -26.76 -34.86
C GLN A 243 -10.68 -26.73 -36.33
N GLN A 244 -11.30 -25.63 -36.78
CA GLN A 244 -11.70 -25.48 -38.19
C GLN A 244 -10.48 -25.45 -39.13
N GLN A 245 -9.39 -24.79 -38.74
CA GLN A 245 -8.15 -24.78 -39.52
C GLN A 245 -7.51 -26.17 -39.62
N GLN A 246 -7.56 -26.98 -38.54
CA GLN A 246 -7.04 -28.35 -38.54
C GLN A 246 -7.90 -29.32 -39.37
N GLN A 247 -9.20 -29.06 -39.52
CA GLN A 247 -10.10 -29.90 -40.34
C GLN A 247 -10.03 -29.59 -41.85
N GLN A 248 -9.44 -28.46 -42.24
CA GLN A 248 -9.27 -28.04 -43.64
C GLN A 248 -7.88 -28.41 -44.22
N GLN A 249 -7.00 -29.01 -43.43
CA GLN A 249 -5.71 -29.59 -43.86
C GLN A 249 -5.81 -31.11 -43.95
#